data_AF-A0A3D8PXI4-F1
#
_entry.id   AF-A0A3D8PXI4-F1
#
_cell.length_a   1.000
_cell.length_b   1.000
_cell.length_c   1.000
_cell.angle_alpha   90.00
_cell.angle_beta   90.00
_cell.angle_gamma   90.00
#
_symmetry.space_group_name_H-M   'P 1'
#
loop_
_entity.id
_entity.type
_entity.pdbx_description
1 polymer ?
#
loop_
_entity_poly.entity_id
_entity_poly.type
_entity_poly.pdbx_seq_one_letter_code
_entity_poly.pdbx_strand_id
1 'polypeptide(L)'
;MVKTAVILAAGMGERIRERTGDHPKGFLLLDGKPLIEHSILKLLDAGIESIIIGTGYEKEAYEELAVKYPEIECVYNADYETTGSMYTLYKLKDVIKEDFLLLESDLIYEKEALNIVISHPCENVILASKFTNSGDEVYIEADDNQYLINMSKDKQVLNHVSSELVGITKLANATFHKLCSYLEKTVKDFHKMHYEEALVSIAKEIAIFVQQESNIVWCEVDMEEHWQRAINFIYPLIKEKENVVQKVNRKILLNPGPATTTDTVKYAQIVEDICPREEAFSDVMEFVADALTAFVANLEDYTTVLFSGSGTAAVESILSSVIRDDALLIINNGAYGERMCKIASAYGLKFYNFISPADQAINLRLLETFIQNSKLKISHIAVVHCETSTGLLNDIESLGQLCEKHHLSLIVDAMSAFAAIPIDMKEMNISYLAASSNKNLQGMAGVSFVVANKEQVESLKNARRRNVYLNLYNQYAHFKATKQMQFTPPVQTLYALKQAIIETKWETIEGRYERYSKSWETLIEGITRLGMKHLVDRKNHSKIITSIIEPSHPNYNFYEMHDFFYERGITIYPGKVDKQKTFRVANIGNISSIDMEKFIDLLEEFLNELKEPNESEKI
;
A
#
# COMPACT_ATOMS: atom_id res chain seq x y z
N MET A 1 1.92 -34.79 5.60
CA MET A 1 2.73 -33.67 5.08
C MET A 1 2.92 -33.95 3.61
N VAL A 2 2.55 -33.01 2.75
CA VAL A 2 2.68 -33.17 1.29
C VAL A 2 4.16 -33.15 0.92
N LYS A 3 4.62 -34.14 0.15
CA LYS A 3 6.03 -34.29 -0.24
C LYS A 3 6.26 -34.21 -1.75
N THR A 4 5.19 -34.28 -2.53
CA THR A 4 5.24 -34.18 -3.99
C THR A 4 4.65 -32.85 -4.46
N ALA A 5 5.28 -32.23 -5.45
CA ALA A 5 4.72 -31.12 -6.22
C ALA A 5 4.64 -31.50 -7.70
N VAL A 6 3.69 -30.90 -8.40
CA VAL A 6 3.43 -31.06 -9.83
C VAL A 6 3.38 -29.68 -10.43
N ILE A 7 4.23 -29.41 -11.43
CA ILE A 7 4.26 -28.14 -12.16
C ILE A 7 3.79 -28.38 -13.59
N LEU A 8 2.74 -27.67 -14.01
CA LEU A 8 2.26 -27.68 -15.39
C LEU A 8 3.05 -26.65 -16.21
N ALA A 9 3.82 -27.14 -17.18
CA ALA A 9 4.85 -26.37 -17.88
C ALA A 9 4.89 -26.66 -19.39
N ALA A 10 3.79 -27.15 -19.96
CA ALA A 10 3.72 -27.57 -21.36
C ALA A 10 3.32 -26.46 -22.34
N GLY A 11 2.79 -25.34 -21.85
CA GLY A 11 2.26 -24.25 -22.67
C GLY A 11 3.32 -23.44 -23.40
N MET A 12 2.94 -22.89 -24.56
CA MET A 12 3.85 -22.14 -25.45
C MET A 12 4.07 -20.67 -25.05
N GLY A 13 3.21 -20.09 -24.19
CA GLY A 13 3.35 -18.70 -23.73
C GLY A 13 3.27 -17.66 -24.87
N GLU A 14 2.42 -17.88 -25.87
CA GLU A 14 2.40 -17.07 -27.11
C GLU A 14 2.27 -15.55 -26.88
N ARG A 15 1.56 -15.15 -25.83
CA ARG A 15 1.31 -13.74 -25.47
C ARG A 15 2.55 -12.98 -24.98
N ILE A 16 3.61 -13.68 -24.55
CA ILE A 16 4.87 -13.07 -24.05
C ILE A 16 6.09 -13.49 -24.88
N ARG A 17 5.86 -14.10 -26.05
CA ARG A 17 6.90 -14.70 -26.90
C ARG A 17 7.99 -13.72 -27.33
N GLU A 18 7.66 -12.45 -27.52
CA GLU A 18 8.66 -11.41 -27.85
C GLU A 18 9.76 -11.28 -26.78
N ARG A 19 9.43 -11.59 -25.52
CA ARG A 19 10.37 -11.54 -24.40
C ARG A 19 11.03 -12.88 -24.13
N THR A 20 10.28 -13.98 -24.21
CA THR A 20 10.82 -15.31 -23.92
C THR A 20 11.69 -15.85 -25.06
N GLY A 21 11.51 -15.34 -26.27
CA GLY A 21 12.16 -15.87 -27.47
C GLY A 21 11.76 -17.32 -27.70
N ASP A 22 12.75 -18.20 -27.79
CA ASP A 22 12.57 -19.65 -27.94
C ASP A 22 12.52 -20.38 -26.59
N HIS A 23 12.46 -19.68 -25.45
CA HIS A 23 12.35 -20.33 -24.14
C HIS A 23 10.89 -20.41 -23.66
N PRO A 24 10.53 -21.42 -22.84
CA PRO A 24 9.24 -21.44 -22.17
C PRO A 24 9.05 -20.24 -21.22
N LYS A 25 7.81 -19.81 -20.97
CA LYS A 25 7.51 -18.67 -20.08
C LYS A 25 8.08 -18.80 -18.66
N GLY A 26 8.16 -20.02 -18.12
CA GLY A 26 8.80 -20.30 -16.82
C GLY A 26 10.30 -19.97 -16.76
N PHE A 27 10.96 -19.73 -17.91
CA PHE A 27 12.37 -19.38 -18.02
C PHE A 27 12.67 -17.87 -18.11
N LEU A 28 11.67 -17.02 -17.94
CA LEU A 28 11.91 -15.58 -17.71
C LEU A 28 12.80 -15.36 -16.48
N LEU A 29 13.79 -14.47 -16.61
CA LEU A 29 14.85 -14.30 -15.60
C LEU A 29 14.54 -13.18 -14.61
N LEU A 30 14.40 -13.53 -13.33
CA LEU A 30 14.37 -12.61 -12.19
C LEU A 30 15.65 -12.78 -11.36
N ASP A 31 16.36 -11.69 -11.10
CA ASP A 31 17.65 -11.70 -10.39
C ASP A 31 18.61 -12.79 -10.91
N GLY A 32 18.64 -12.95 -12.25
CA GLY A 32 19.49 -13.91 -12.94
C GLY A 32 19.05 -15.38 -12.84
N LYS A 33 17.86 -15.70 -12.33
CA LYS A 33 17.31 -17.06 -12.30
C LYS A 33 15.92 -17.16 -12.97
N PRO A 34 15.61 -18.27 -13.66
CA PRO A 34 14.27 -18.60 -14.16
C PRO A 34 13.16 -18.50 -13.10
N LEU A 35 11.95 -18.07 -13.48
CA LEU A 35 10.76 -18.08 -12.61
C LEU A 35 10.52 -19.45 -12.00
N ILE A 36 10.56 -20.50 -12.83
CA ILE A 36 10.34 -21.86 -12.35
C ILE A 36 11.43 -22.30 -11.36
N GLU A 37 12.66 -21.81 -11.52
CA GLU A 37 13.74 -22.12 -10.58
C GLU A 37 13.49 -21.43 -9.21
N HIS A 38 12.95 -20.21 -9.19
CA HIS A 38 12.48 -19.60 -7.93
C HIS A 38 11.39 -20.44 -7.26
N SER A 39 10.44 -20.97 -8.04
CA SER A 39 9.37 -21.85 -7.55
C SER A 39 9.95 -23.16 -6.97
N ILE A 40 10.85 -23.82 -7.69
CA ILE A 40 11.53 -25.06 -7.26
C ILE A 40 12.25 -24.84 -5.93
N LEU A 41 13.05 -23.78 -5.81
CA LEU A 41 13.79 -23.49 -4.57
C LEU A 41 12.84 -23.30 -3.38
N LYS A 42 11.69 -22.65 -3.59
CA LYS A 42 10.67 -22.47 -2.54
C LYS A 42 9.97 -23.76 -2.16
N LEU A 43 9.68 -24.63 -3.13
CA LEU A 43 9.11 -25.96 -2.89
C LEU A 43 10.07 -26.82 -2.05
N LEU A 44 11.35 -26.86 -2.42
CA LEU A 44 12.38 -27.60 -1.67
C LEU A 44 12.52 -27.06 -0.24
N ASP A 45 12.55 -25.73 -0.07
CA ASP A 45 12.62 -25.07 1.24
C ASP A 45 11.32 -25.21 2.07
N ALA A 46 10.20 -25.58 1.43
CA ALA A 46 8.95 -25.96 2.09
C ALA A 46 8.88 -27.47 2.44
N GLY A 47 9.92 -28.23 2.12
CA GLY A 47 10.02 -29.66 2.43
C GLY A 47 9.46 -30.60 1.37
N ILE A 48 9.26 -30.12 0.13
CA ILE A 48 8.95 -30.99 -1.02
C ILE A 48 10.19 -31.80 -1.39
N GLU A 49 10.01 -33.10 -1.58
CA GLU A 49 11.06 -34.08 -1.85
C GLU A 49 11.05 -34.58 -3.31
N SER A 50 9.93 -34.40 -4.01
CA SER A 50 9.73 -34.82 -5.41
C SER A 50 8.95 -33.74 -6.19
N ILE A 51 9.45 -33.36 -7.36
CA ILE A 51 8.83 -32.35 -8.24
C ILE A 51 8.63 -32.96 -9.63
N ILE A 52 7.38 -33.22 -10.00
CA ILE A 52 7.03 -33.75 -11.31
C ILE A 52 6.67 -32.58 -12.23
N ILE A 53 7.37 -32.41 -13.34
CA ILE A 53 7.11 -31.33 -14.30
C ILE A 53 6.48 -31.93 -15.55
N GLY A 54 5.24 -31.54 -15.83
CA GLY A 54 4.56 -31.82 -17.09
C GLY A 54 5.05 -30.88 -18.18
N THR A 55 5.93 -31.36 -19.05
CA THR A 55 6.61 -30.57 -20.09
C THR A 55 5.93 -30.71 -21.46
N GLY A 56 6.23 -29.78 -22.36
CA GLY A 56 5.67 -29.71 -23.71
C GLY A 56 6.61 -28.92 -24.60
N TYR A 57 6.24 -27.68 -24.92
CA TYR A 57 7.10 -26.75 -25.66
C TYR A 57 8.49 -26.63 -25.03
N GLU A 58 9.54 -26.82 -25.84
CA GLU A 58 10.96 -26.66 -25.46
C GLU A 58 11.33 -27.42 -24.18
N LYS A 59 10.89 -28.69 -24.09
CA LYS A 59 11.08 -29.57 -22.94
C LYS A 59 12.54 -29.68 -22.49
N GLU A 60 13.49 -29.56 -23.42
CA GLU A 60 14.92 -29.70 -23.20
C GLU A 60 15.40 -28.72 -22.12
N ALA A 61 14.82 -27.51 -22.05
CA ALA A 61 15.14 -26.54 -21.00
C ALA A 61 14.80 -27.07 -19.59
N TYR A 62 13.68 -27.78 -19.43
CA TYR A 62 13.31 -28.40 -18.15
C TYR A 62 14.15 -29.66 -17.85
N GLU A 63 14.52 -30.42 -18.88
CA GLU A 63 15.42 -31.58 -18.73
C GLU A 63 16.82 -31.13 -18.26
N GLU A 64 17.34 -30.01 -18.76
CA GLU A 64 18.56 -29.38 -18.25
C GLU A 64 18.42 -28.93 -16.79
N LEU A 65 17.25 -28.40 -16.40
CA LEU A 65 16.98 -28.04 -15.01
C LEU A 65 16.93 -29.27 -14.09
N ALA A 66 16.42 -30.40 -14.57
CA ALA A 66 16.40 -31.67 -13.85
C ALA A 66 17.81 -32.26 -13.63
N VAL A 67 18.78 -31.96 -14.50
CA VAL A 67 20.20 -32.29 -14.25
C VAL A 67 20.74 -31.53 -13.04
N LYS A 68 20.28 -30.28 -12.84
CA LYS A 68 20.70 -29.43 -11.71
C LYS A 68 20.00 -29.80 -10.40
N TYR A 69 18.75 -30.23 -10.47
CA TYR A 69 17.89 -30.56 -9.32
C TYR A 69 17.40 -32.01 -9.43
N PRO A 70 18.07 -32.98 -8.76
CA PRO A 70 17.72 -34.41 -8.83
C PRO A 70 16.31 -34.76 -8.34
N GLU A 71 15.64 -33.87 -7.62
CA GLU A 71 14.26 -33.99 -7.17
C GLU A 71 13.25 -33.84 -8.32
N ILE A 72 13.69 -33.41 -9.51
CA ILE A 72 12.83 -33.16 -10.66
C ILE A 72 12.69 -34.40 -11.54
N GLU A 73 11.44 -34.77 -11.85
CA GLU A 73 11.10 -35.74 -12.90
C GLU A 73 10.28 -35.03 -14.00
N CYS A 74 10.82 -34.97 -15.22
CA CYS A 74 10.12 -34.40 -16.37
C CYS A 74 9.32 -35.48 -17.10
N VAL A 75 8.04 -35.20 -17.36
CA VAL A 75 7.16 -36.06 -18.17
C VAL A 75 6.65 -35.26 -19.36
N TYR A 76 6.97 -35.74 -20.57
CA TYR A 76 6.66 -35.03 -21.81
C TYR A 76 5.23 -35.32 -22.30
N ASN A 77 4.45 -34.25 -22.52
CA ASN A 77 3.20 -34.29 -23.26
C ASN A 77 3.47 -34.02 -24.74
N ALA A 78 3.52 -35.06 -25.57
CA ALA A 78 3.76 -34.92 -27.01
C ALA A 78 2.65 -34.19 -27.78
N ASP A 79 1.46 -34.07 -27.19
CA ASP A 79 0.28 -33.47 -27.82
C ASP A 79 0.01 -32.04 -27.30
N TYR A 80 1.00 -31.39 -26.68
CA TYR A 80 0.84 -30.10 -25.98
C TYR A 80 0.25 -28.98 -26.86
N GLU A 81 0.52 -28.97 -28.17
CA GLU A 81 0.01 -27.95 -29.10
C GLU A 81 -1.51 -28.01 -29.31
N THR A 82 -2.12 -29.16 -29.04
CA THR A 82 -3.55 -29.40 -29.33
C THR A 82 -4.36 -29.72 -28.07
N THR A 83 -3.71 -29.66 -26.90
CA THR A 83 -4.28 -30.10 -25.62
C THR A 83 -4.18 -29.02 -24.54
N GLY A 84 -5.08 -29.05 -23.57
CA GLY A 84 -5.14 -28.12 -22.44
C GLY A 84 -4.27 -28.55 -21.26
N SER A 85 -4.23 -27.70 -20.23
CA SER A 85 -3.46 -27.95 -19.01
C SER A 85 -3.90 -29.22 -18.27
N MET A 86 -5.20 -29.57 -18.31
CA MET A 86 -5.69 -30.82 -17.71
C MET A 86 -5.14 -32.06 -18.39
N TYR A 87 -4.95 -32.05 -19.72
CA TYR A 87 -4.40 -33.22 -20.40
C TYR A 87 -2.95 -33.46 -20.03
N THR A 88 -2.16 -32.39 -19.92
CA THR A 88 -0.79 -32.46 -19.39
C THR A 88 -0.78 -33.08 -18.00
N LEU A 89 -1.65 -32.61 -17.09
CA LEU A 89 -1.79 -33.19 -15.74
C LEU A 89 -2.22 -34.67 -15.79
N TYR A 90 -3.16 -35.02 -16.65
CA TYR A 90 -3.63 -36.41 -16.84
C TYR A 90 -2.51 -37.36 -17.28
N LYS A 91 -1.56 -36.91 -18.11
CA LYS A 91 -0.38 -37.71 -18.51
C LYS A 91 0.52 -38.07 -17.34
N LEU A 92 0.41 -37.36 -16.21
CA LEU A 92 1.18 -37.59 -14.99
C LEU A 92 0.53 -38.62 -14.04
N LYS A 93 -0.68 -39.13 -14.36
CA LYS A 93 -1.45 -40.01 -13.47
C LYS A 93 -0.73 -41.27 -13.01
N ASP A 94 0.19 -41.78 -13.82
CA ASP A 94 0.95 -42.98 -13.52
C ASP A 94 2.25 -42.69 -12.76
N VAL A 95 2.64 -41.42 -12.61
CA VAL A 95 3.85 -40.99 -11.90
C VAL A 95 3.49 -40.38 -10.54
N ILE A 96 2.36 -39.68 -10.43
CA ILE A 96 1.86 -39.14 -9.16
C ILE A 96 1.37 -40.30 -8.27
N LYS A 97 1.93 -40.43 -7.05
CA LYS A 97 1.63 -41.55 -6.12
C LYS A 97 1.07 -41.14 -4.78
N GLU A 98 1.15 -39.86 -4.43
CA GLU A 98 0.73 -39.33 -3.14
C GLU A 98 0.07 -37.97 -3.31
N ASP A 99 -0.47 -37.44 -2.23
CA ASP A 99 -1.05 -36.10 -2.22
C ASP A 99 0.02 -35.09 -2.63
N PHE A 100 -0.38 -34.10 -3.43
CA PHE A 100 0.57 -33.22 -4.09
C PHE A 100 0.10 -31.77 -4.14
N LEU A 101 1.05 -30.86 -4.32
CA LEU A 101 0.79 -29.49 -4.74
C LEU A 101 0.77 -29.43 -6.26
N LEU A 102 -0.25 -28.83 -6.85
CA LEU A 102 -0.35 -28.49 -8.26
C LEU A 102 -0.01 -27.00 -8.41
N LEU A 103 0.93 -26.68 -9.29
CA LEU A 103 1.39 -25.32 -9.60
C LEU A 103 1.46 -25.08 -11.11
N GLU A 104 1.34 -23.81 -11.49
CA GLU A 104 1.66 -23.33 -12.84
C GLU A 104 3.13 -22.87 -12.93
N SER A 105 3.73 -22.98 -14.12
CA SER A 105 5.18 -22.74 -14.33
C SER A 105 5.62 -21.28 -14.30
N ASP A 106 4.69 -20.35 -14.41
CA ASP A 106 4.90 -18.92 -14.63
C ASP A 106 4.44 -18.05 -13.47
N LEU A 107 4.33 -18.67 -12.30
CA LEU A 107 3.98 -17.99 -11.07
C LEU A 107 5.23 -17.38 -10.40
N ILE A 108 5.03 -16.19 -9.85
CA ILE A 108 5.90 -15.60 -8.85
C ILE A 108 5.05 -15.44 -7.60
N TYR A 109 5.48 -16.00 -6.47
CA TYR A 109 4.70 -16.01 -5.23
C TYR A 109 5.61 -16.00 -4.01
N GLU A 110 5.12 -15.50 -2.86
CA GLU A 110 5.87 -15.59 -1.59
C GLU A 110 5.82 -16.99 -0.96
N LYS A 111 6.85 -17.38 -0.21
CA LYS A 111 6.96 -18.69 0.45
C LYS A 111 5.74 -19.04 1.31
N GLU A 112 5.13 -18.04 1.94
CA GLU A 112 3.95 -18.25 2.79
C GLU A 112 2.76 -18.84 2.01
N ALA A 113 2.64 -18.60 0.70
CA ALA A 113 1.62 -19.23 -0.14
C ALA A 113 1.69 -20.76 -0.07
N LEU A 114 2.89 -21.35 -0.04
CA LEU A 114 3.07 -22.79 0.11
C LEU A 114 2.71 -23.25 1.52
N ASN A 115 3.18 -22.52 2.55
CA ASN A 115 2.95 -22.87 3.95
C ASN A 115 1.45 -22.95 4.28
N ILE A 116 0.67 -21.98 3.78
CA ILE A 116 -0.79 -21.91 3.98
C ILE A 116 -1.44 -23.20 3.46
N VAL A 117 -1.14 -23.59 2.22
CA VAL A 117 -1.80 -24.74 1.58
C VAL A 117 -1.30 -26.07 2.16
N ILE A 118 0.02 -26.21 2.40
CA ILE A 118 0.62 -27.43 2.96
C ILE A 118 0.09 -27.70 4.38
N SER A 119 0.00 -26.66 5.22
CA SER A 119 -0.44 -26.78 6.62
C SER A 119 -1.95 -26.86 6.79
N HIS A 120 -2.73 -26.55 5.74
CA HIS A 120 -4.19 -26.56 5.82
C HIS A 120 -4.75 -27.95 6.17
N PRO A 121 -5.76 -28.07 7.04
CA PRO A 121 -6.30 -29.37 7.48
C PRO A 121 -7.09 -30.11 6.40
N CYS A 122 -7.74 -29.41 5.47
CA CYS A 122 -8.46 -30.06 4.35
C CYS A 122 -7.49 -30.71 3.36
N GLU A 123 -7.91 -31.83 2.78
CA GLU A 123 -7.11 -32.62 1.84
C GLU A 123 -7.03 -31.98 0.44
N ASN A 124 -8.10 -31.30 0.00
CA ASN A 124 -8.16 -30.57 -1.28
C ASN A 124 -8.37 -29.08 -1.01
N VAL A 125 -7.42 -28.26 -1.42
CA VAL A 125 -7.38 -26.83 -1.10
C VAL A 125 -6.89 -26.04 -2.31
N ILE A 126 -7.72 -25.11 -2.80
CA ILE A 126 -7.32 -24.09 -3.76
C ILE A 126 -6.88 -22.85 -2.98
N LEU A 127 -5.69 -22.32 -3.28
CA LEU A 127 -5.28 -21.01 -2.79
C LEU A 127 -5.91 -19.93 -3.67
N ALA A 128 -6.57 -18.96 -3.03
CA ALA A 128 -7.21 -17.85 -3.70
C ALA A 128 -6.76 -16.52 -3.10
N SER A 129 -6.66 -15.46 -3.91
CA SER A 129 -6.35 -14.11 -3.46
C SER A 129 -7.54 -13.15 -3.66
N LYS A 130 -7.35 -11.90 -3.24
CA LYS A 130 -8.16 -10.79 -3.77
C LYS A 130 -7.89 -10.58 -5.27
N PHE A 131 -8.80 -9.89 -5.94
CA PHE A 131 -8.64 -9.55 -7.35
C PHE A 131 -7.38 -8.69 -7.57
N THR A 132 -6.53 -9.15 -8.46
CA THR A 132 -5.27 -8.52 -8.84
C THR A 132 -5.49 -7.40 -9.86
N ASN A 133 -6.63 -7.42 -10.57
CA ASN A 133 -6.93 -6.56 -11.71
C ASN A 133 -5.81 -6.62 -12.78
N SER A 134 -5.25 -7.82 -12.97
CA SER A 134 -4.19 -8.12 -13.93
C SER A 134 -4.71 -8.21 -15.37
N GLY A 135 -6.02 -8.47 -15.56
CA GLY A 135 -6.64 -8.61 -16.87
C GLY A 135 -6.69 -10.05 -17.41
N ASP A 136 -6.28 -11.04 -16.61
CA ASP A 136 -6.43 -12.46 -16.93
C ASP A 136 -6.92 -13.30 -15.73
N GLU A 137 -7.70 -12.68 -14.85
CA GLU A 137 -8.11 -13.33 -13.60
C GLU A 137 -8.98 -14.56 -13.86
N VAL A 138 -8.70 -15.65 -13.15
CA VAL A 138 -9.63 -16.76 -12.99
C VAL A 138 -10.43 -16.52 -11.72
N TYR A 139 -11.67 -16.06 -11.89
CA TYR A 139 -12.60 -15.75 -10.81
C TYR A 139 -13.17 -17.04 -10.19
N ILE A 140 -13.26 -17.08 -8.86
CA ILE A 140 -13.79 -18.21 -8.09
C ILE A 140 -15.16 -17.86 -7.50
N GLU A 141 -16.13 -18.76 -7.69
CA GLU A 141 -17.39 -18.82 -6.95
C GLU A 141 -17.30 -19.94 -5.92
N ALA A 142 -17.49 -19.59 -4.65
CA ALA A 142 -17.51 -20.51 -3.52
C ALA A 142 -18.79 -20.34 -2.70
N ASP A 143 -19.22 -21.41 -2.01
CA ASP A 143 -20.36 -21.38 -1.10
C ASP A 143 -20.02 -20.64 0.22
N ASP A 144 -21.03 -20.50 1.10
CA ASP A 144 -20.87 -19.83 2.40
C ASP A 144 -19.87 -20.53 3.33
N ASN A 145 -19.53 -21.79 3.06
CA ASN A 145 -18.55 -22.58 3.80
C ASN A 145 -17.19 -22.63 3.07
N GLN A 146 -16.98 -21.79 2.06
CA GLN A 146 -15.77 -21.70 1.24
C GLN A 146 -15.45 -22.95 0.42
N TYR A 147 -16.44 -23.74 0.01
CA TYR A 147 -16.23 -24.82 -0.95
C TYR A 147 -16.47 -24.35 -2.38
N LEU A 148 -15.63 -24.84 -3.30
CA LEU A 148 -15.69 -24.48 -4.71
C LEU A 148 -17.04 -24.85 -5.33
N ILE A 149 -17.67 -23.89 -6.02
CA ILE A 149 -18.85 -24.10 -6.86
C ILE A 149 -18.46 -24.03 -8.34
N ASN A 150 -17.72 -22.98 -8.72
CA ASN A 150 -17.37 -22.70 -10.12
C ASN A 150 -16.11 -21.83 -10.23
N MET A 151 -15.47 -21.85 -11.40
CA MET A 151 -14.37 -20.96 -11.77
C MET A 151 -14.52 -20.50 -13.22
N SER A 152 -14.19 -19.24 -13.50
CA SER A 152 -14.27 -18.71 -14.87
C SER A 152 -13.43 -17.46 -15.04
N LYS A 153 -12.87 -17.25 -16.24
CA LYS A 153 -12.30 -15.95 -16.65
C LYS A 153 -13.37 -14.92 -16.96
N ASP A 154 -14.57 -15.37 -17.32
CA ASP A 154 -15.74 -14.49 -17.49
C ASP A 154 -16.49 -14.35 -16.17
N LYS A 155 -16.42 -13.16 -15.57
CA LYS A 155 -17.13 -12.84 -14.33
C LYS A 155 -18.65 -12.93 -14.44
N GLN A 156 -19.22 -12.81 -15.66
CA GLN A 156 -20.67 -12.78 -15.88
C GLN A 156 -21.34 -14.14 -15.77
N VAL A 157 -20.57 -15.24 -15.90
CA VAL A 157 -21.12 -16.60 -15.79
C VAL A 157 -21.14 -17.13 -14.35
N LEU A 158 -20.67 -16.33 -13.39
CA LEU A 158 -20.63 -16.66 -11.97
C LEU A 158 -21.73 -15.90 -11.23
N ASN A 159 -22.39 -16.56 -10.27
CA ASN A 159 -23.46 -15.90 -9.51
C ASN A 159 -22.90 -14.95 -8.45
N HIS A 160 -21.81 -15.39 -7.80
CA HIS A 160 -21.15 -14.65 -6.75
C HIS A 160 -19.64 -14.88 -6.84
N VAL A 161 -18.88 -13.81 -7.02
CA VAL A 161 -17.42 -13.91 -7.12
C VAL A 161 -16.78 -13.49 -5.81
N SER A 162 -16.03 -14.41 -5.20
CA SER A 162 -15.40 -14.18 -3.90
C SER A 162 -13.92 -13.82 -4.00
N SER A 163 -13.21 -14.38 -4.98
CA SER A 163 -11.75 -14.40 -5.02
C SER A 163 -11.19 -14.74 -6.40
N GLU A 164 -9.88 -14.66 -6.53
CA GLU A 164 -9.12 -15.02 -7.74
C GLU A 164 -8.22 -16.23 -7.46
N LEU A 165 -8.13 -17.16 -8.41
CA LEU A 165 -7.25 -18.31 -8.35
C LEU A 165 -5.78 -17.88 -8.41
N VAL A 166 -4.94 -18.41 -7.51
CA VAL A 166 -3.50 -18.13 -7.46
C VAL A 166 -2.67 -19.06 -8.35
N GLY A 167 -3.25 -20.19 -8.76
CA GLY A 167 -2.53 -21.25 -9.49
C GLY A 167 -1.74 -22.20 -8.59
N ILE A 168 -2.00 -22.21 -7.28
CA ILE A 168 -1.42 -23.16 -6.30
C ILE A 168 -2.55 -23.93 -5.62
N THR A 169 -2.59 -25.25 -5.79
CA THR A 169 -3.65 -26.12 -5.26
C THR A 169 -3.06 -27.35 -4.60
N LYS A 170 -3.49 -27.72 -3.39
CA LYS A 170 -3.22 -29.06 -2.82
C LYS A 170 -4.34 -30.01 -3.20
N LEU A 171 -3.98 -31.18 -3.69
CA LEU A 171 -4.92 -32.23 -4.07
C LEU A 171 -4.53 -33.56 -3.43
N ALA A 172 -5.53 -34.25 -2.90
CA ALA A 172 -5.35 -35.63 -2.50
C ALA A 172 -5.18 -36.52 -3.74
N ASN A 173 -4.30 -37.52 -3.66
CA ASN A 173 -4.09 -38.45 -4.78
C ASN A 173 -5.39 -39.18 -5.16
N ALA A 174 -6.20 -39.54 -4.15
CA ALA A 174 -7.50 -40.17 -4.36
C ALA A 174 -8.47 -39.26 -5.14
N THR A 175 -8.45 -37.95 -4.89
CA THR A 175 -9.24 -36.95 -5.64
C THR A 175 -8.77 -36.89 -7.09
N PHE A 176 -7.46 -36.80 -7.31
CA PHE A 176 -6.89 -36.70 -8.65
C PHE A 176 -7.19 -37.94 -9.52
N HIS A 177 -7.09 -39.15 -8.97
CA HIS A 177 -7.46 -40.36 -9.70
C HIS A 177 -8.97 -40.45 -9.99
N LYS A 178 -9.82 -39.99 -9.07
CA LYS A 178 -11.27 -39.87 -9.31
C LYS A 178 -11.55 -38.87 -10.43
N LEU A 179 -10.86 -37.73 -10.44
CA LEU A 179 -10.95 -36.73 -11.50
C LEU A 179 -10.60 -37.34 -12.87
N CYS A 180 -9.44 -38.01 -12.97
CA CYS A 180 -9.05 -38.69 -14.21
C CYS A 180 -10.13 -39.70 -14.67
N SER A 181 -10.62 -40.53 -13.74
CA SER A 181 -11.67 -41.52 -14.04
C SER A 181 -13.00 -40.90 -14.46
N TYR A 182 -13.36 -39.75 -13.89
CA TYR A 182 -14.56 -38.99 -14.24
C TYR A 182 -14.45 -38.43 -15.67
N LEU A 183 -13.33 -37.78 -15.99
CA LEU A 183 -13.09 -37.19 -17.31
C LEU A 183 -13.10 -38.24 -18.41
N GLU A 184 -12.42 -39.38 -18.21
CA GLU A 184 -12.39 -40.50 -19.17
C GLU A 184 -13.79 -41.04 -19.51
N LYS A 185 -14.72 -41.03 -18.55
CA LYS A 185 -16.07 -41.61 -18.70
C LYS A 185 -17.12 -40.62 -19.18
N THR A 186 -16.99 -39.36 -18.76
CA THR A 186 -18.09 -38.39 -18.83
C THR A 186 -17.83 -37.28 -19.84
N VAL A 187 -16.55 -36.99 -20.15
CA VAL A 187 -16.17 -35.83 -20.95
C VAL A 187 -15.51 -36.25 -22.25
N LYS A 188 -16.26 -36.12 -23.35
CA LYS A 188 -15.87 -36.61 -24.69
C LYS A 188 -14.64 -35.91 -25.30
N ASP A 189 -14.31 -34.69 -24.84
CA ASP A 189 -13.18 -33.88 -25.36
C ASP A 189 -12.37 -33.22 -24.21
N PHE A 190 -12.12 -33.93 -23.12
CA PHE A 190 -11.35 -33.38 -21.98
C PHE A 190 -9.90 -33.02 -22.35
N HIS A 191 -9.42 -33.47 -23.53
CA HIS A 191 -8.08 -33.21 -24.03
C HIS A 191 -7.77 -31.71 -24.16
N LYS A 192 -8.77 -30.87 -24.41
CA LYS A 192 -8.61 -29.40 -24.52
C LYS A 192 -8.92 -28.65 -23.24
N MET A 193 -9.41 -29.35 -22.22
CA MET A 193 -9.88 -28.77 -20.97
C MET A 193 -8.70 -28.22 -20.16
N HIS A 194 -8.92 -27.09 -19.49
CA HIS A 194 -8.00 -26.58 -18.49
C HIS A 194 -8.22 -27.27 -17.14
N TYR A 195 -7.18 -27.38 -16.30
CA TYR A 195 -7.29 -28.14 -15.04
C TYR A 195 -8.32 -27.52 -14.08
N GLU A 196 -8.54 -26.21 -14.18
CA GLU A 196 -9.52 -25.43 -13.45
C GLU A 196 -10.95 -25.91 -13.75
N GLU A 197 -11.28 -26.03 -15.05
CA GLU A 197 -12.57 -26.57 -15.51
C GLU A 197 -12.78 -28.00 -15.01
N ALA A 198 -11.70 -28.80 -14.98
CA ALA A 198 -11.73 -30.15 -14.48
C ALA A 198 -12.02 -30.21 -12.96
N LEU A 199 -11.39 -29.33 -12.17
CA LEU A 199 -11.68 -29.21 -10.73
C LEU A 199 -13.13 -28.81 -10.47
N VAL A 200 -13.68 -27.87 -11.25
CA VAL A 200 -15.10 -27.49 -11.18
C VAL A 200 -16.01 -28.69 -11.49
N SER A 201 -15.65 -29.51 -12.47
CA SER A 201 -16.47 -30.66 -12.88
C SER A 201 -16.68 -31.69 -11.77
N ILE A 202 -15.71 -31.85 -10.87
CA ILE A 202 -15.75 -32.80 -9.76
C ILE A 202 -16.14 -32.16 -8.42
N ALA A 203 -16.18 -30.83 -8.32
CA ALA A 203 -16.48 -30.10 -7.08
C ALA A 203 -17.86 -30.43 -6.47
N LYS A 204 -18.81 -30.91 -7.30
CA LYS A 204 -20.13 -31.39 -6.85
C LYS A 204 -20.09 -32.73 -6.12
N GLU A 205 -19.06 -33.54 -6.37
CA GLU A 205 -18.89 -34.88 -5.80
C GLU A 205 -17.81 -34.91 -4.71
N ILE A 206 -16.80 -34.04 -4.82
CA ILE A 206 -15.67 -33.95 -3.91
C ILE A 206 -15.53 -32.51 -3.43
N ALA A 207 -15.55 -32.32 -2.12
CA ALA A 207 -15.34 -31.03 -1.51
C ALA A 207 -13.89 -30.53 -1.77
N ILE A 208 -13.79 -29.35 -2.39
CA ILE A 208 -12.54 -28.63 -2.61
C ILE A 208 -12.67 -27.30 -1.87
N PHE A 209 -11.86 -27.10 -0.84
CA PHE A 209 -11.90 -25.89 -0.02
C PHE A 209 -11.16 -24.75 -0.74
N VAL A 210 -11.68 -23.53 -0.65
CA VAL A 210 -11.10 -22.32 -1.23
C VAL A 210 -10.52 -21.48 -0.10
N GLN A 211 -9.20 -21.56 0.10
CA GLN A 211 -8.50 -20.77 1.10
C GLN A 211 -8.25 -19.37 0.55
N GLN A 212 -9.09 -18.41 0.95
CA GLN A 212 -8.96 -17.02 0.52
C GLN A 212 -7.98 -16.24 1.41
N GLU A 213 -6.92 -15.71 0.80
CA GLU A 213 -5.88 -14.97 1.47
C GLU A 213 -5.77 -13.53 0.94
N SER A 214 -5.91 -12.58 1.86
CA SER A 214 -5.96 -11.16 1.49
C SER A 214 -4.59 -10.49 1.35
N ASN A 215 -3.55 -11.12 1.91
CA ASN A 215 -2.22 -10.53 2.05
C ASN A 215 -1.14 -11.31 1.31
N ILE A 216 -1.50 -12.37 0.58
CA ILE A 216 -0.53 -13.10 -0.24
C ILE A 216 -0.12 -12.25 -1.45
N VAL A 217 1.18 -12.16 -1.68
CA VAL A 217 1.78 -11.42 -2.80
C VAL A 217 2.20 -12.44 -3.85
N TRP A 218 1.59 -12.32 -5.02
CA TRP A 218 1.83 -13.20 -6.15
C TRP A 218 1.49 -12.52 -7.49
N CYS A 219 1.92 -13.14 -8.58
CA CYS A 219 1.58 -12.77 -9.95
C CYS A 219 1.82 -13.95 -10.90
N GLU A 220 0.90 -14.17 -11.83
CA GLU A 220 1.14 -14.95 -13.05
C GLU A 220 1.82 -14.05 -14.10
N VAL A 221 2.73 -14.59 -14.91
CA VAL A 221 3.43 -13.84 -15.97
C VAL A 221 3.14 -14.40 -17.34
N ASP A 222 2.13 -13.80 -17.97
CA ASP A 222 1.56 -14.30 -19.23
C ASP A 222 1.65 -13.30 -20.39
N MET A 223 1.82 -12.01 -20.08
CA MET A 223 1.97 -10.93 -21.05
C MET A 223 2.94 -9.85 -20.52
N GLU A 224 3.35 -8.93 -21.40
CA GLU A 224 4.36 -7.92 -21.07
C GLU A 224 3.94 -7.03 -19.88
N GLU A 225 2.66 -6.71 -19.77
CA GLU A 225 2.11 -5.94 -18.66
C GLU A 225 2.28 -6.68 -17.32
N HIS A 226 2.08 -8.00 -17.32
CA HIS A 226 2.32 -8.83 -16.13
C HIS A 226 3.80 -8.84 -15.77
N TRP A 227 4.68 -8.94 -16.76
CA TRP A 227 6.13 -8.91 -16.53
C TRP A 227 6.58 -7.58 -15.92
N GLN A 228 6.10 -6.45 -16.45
CA GLN A 228 6.40 -5.14 -15.90
C GLN A 228 5.87 -5.00 -14.47
N ARG A 229 4.68 -5.51 -14.19
CA ARG A 229 4.12 -5.54 -12.83
C ARG A 229 4.96 -6.41 -11.89
N ALA A 230 5.41 -7.56 -12.37
CA ALA A 230 6.24 -8.49 -11.63
C ALA A 230 7.57 -7.88 -11.18
N ILE A 231 8.35 -7.33 -12.12
CA ILE A 231 9.70 -6.79 -11.82
C ILE A 231 9.66 -5.50 -11.01
N ASN A 232 8.66 -4.65 -11.26
CA ASN A 232 8.62 -3.31 -10.67
C ASN A 232 7.93 -3.30 -9.29
N PHE A 233 7.05 -4.27 -9.01
CA PHE A 233 6.21 -4.24 -7.80
C PHE A 233 6.18 -5.57 -7.04
N ILE A 234 5.81 -6.66 -7.70
CA ILE A 234 5.49 -7.93 -7.01
C ILE A 234 6.74 -8.60 -6.46
N TYR A 235 7.77 -8.79 -7.29
CA TYR A 235 8.99 -9.45 -6.88
C TYR A 235 9.75 -8.67 -5.79
N PRO A 236 9.90 -7.32 -5.86
CA PRO A 236 10.40 -6.54 -4.74
C PRO A 236 9.63 -6.75 -3.43
N LEU A 237 8.29 -6.78 -3.47
CA LEU A 237 7.46 -7.03 -2.28
C LEU A 237 7.71 -8.41 -1.68
N ILE A 238 7.81 -9.44 -2.52
CA ILE A 238 8.10 -10.81 -2.09
C ILE A 238 9.46 -10.88 -1.40
N LYS A 239 10.50 -10.29 -2.02
CA LYS A 239 11.85 -10.24 -1.42
C LYS A 239 11.82 -9.60 -0.04
N GLU A 240 11.17 -8.44 0.11
CA GLU A 240 11.11 -7.76 1.41
C GLU A 240 10.33 -8.55 2.45
N LYS A 241 9.23 -9.21 2.08
CA LYS A 241 8.49 -10.09 2.99
C LYS A 241 9.33 -11.29 3.43
N GLU A 242 10.06 -11.91 2.52
CA GLU A 242 10.93 -13.06 2.80
C GLU A 242 12.21 -12.67 3.56
N ASN A 243 12.64 -11.39 3.45
CA ASN A 243 13.77 -10.84 4.21
C ASN A 243 13.44 -10.54 5.68
N VAL A 244 12.17 -10.60 6.11
CA VAL A 244 11.79 -10.38 7.51
C VAL A 244 12.24 -11.59 8.35
N VAL A 245 13.42 -11.47 8.97
CA VAL A 245 14.02 -12.55 9.77
C VAL A 245 13.29 -12.76 11.10
N GLN A 246 12.79 -11.69 11.72
CA GLN A 246 12.07 -11.74 12.99
C GLN A 246 10.93 -10.73 13.02
N LYS A 247 9.72 -11.19 13.35
CA LYS A 247 8.57 -10.30 13.56
C LYS A 247 8.84 -9.31 14.70
N VAL A 248 8.59 -8.03 14.43
CA VAL A 248 8.76 -6.96 15.42
C VAL A 248 7.47 -6.84 16.23
N ASN A 249 7.59 -6.51 17.53
CA ASN A 249 6.41 -6.30 18.37
C ASN A 249 5.51 -5.19 17.78
N ARG A 250 4.27 -5.54 17.47
CA ARG A 250 3.32 -4.62 16.85
C ARG A 250 2.61 -3.76 17.91
N LYS A 251 2.92 -2.48 17.94
CA LYS A 251 2.18 -1.45 18.71
C LYS A 251 1.13 -0.78 17.82
N ILE A 252 -0.07 -0.54 18.36
CA ILE A 252 -1.15 0.19 17.68
C ILE A 252 -0.98 1.67 18.01
N LEU A 253 -0.51 2.45 17.04
CA LEU A 253 -0.23 3.87 17.21
C LEU A 253 -1.42 4.69 16.68
N LEU A 254 -2.23 5.24 17.58
CA LEU A 254 -3.38 6.09 17.27
C LEU A 254 -3.03 7.59 17.36
N ASN A 255 -1.76 7.92 17.10
CA ASN A 255 -1.28 9.29 16.89
C ASN A 255 -1.10 9.55 15.38
N PRO A 256 -1.16 10.82 14.91
CA PRO A 256 -1.18 11.13 13.47
C PRO A 256 0.21 11.05 12.81
N GLY A 257 1.10 10.17 13.25
CA GLY A 257 2.42 9.92 12.67
C GLY A 257 3.60 10.45 13.52
N PRO A 258 4.70 9.69 13.68
CA PRO A 258 4.93 8.33 13.14
C PRO A 258 3.90 7.33 13.65
N ALA A 259 3.44 6.43 12.78
CA ALA A 259 2.34 5.49 13.04
C ALA A 259 2.83 4.04 12.91
N THR A 260 1.96 3.06 13.18
CA THR A 260 2.30 1.64 13.02
C THR A 260 2.72 1.37 11.57
N THR A 261 3.82 0.66 11.36
CA THR A 261 4.32 0.28 10.02
C THR A 261 4.35 -1.24 9.85
N THR A 262 4.47 -1.70 8.62
CA THR A 262 4.79 -3.09 8.30
C THR A 262 6.21 -3.43 8.74
N ASP A 263 6.52 -4.71 8.93
CA ASP A 263 7.88 -5.13 9.28
C ASP A 263 8.81 -5.03 8.08
N THR A 264 8.31 -5.26 6.86
CA THR A 264 9.01 -5.01 5.60
C THR A 264 9.57 -3.58 5.51
N VAL A 265 8.78 -2.53 5.82
CA VAL A 265 9.30 -1.15 5.87
C VAL A 265 10.35 -0.95 6.97
N LYS A 266 10.26 -1.68 8.10
CA LYS A 266 11.28 -1.63 9.16
C LYS A 266 12.60 -2.25 8.69
N TYR A 267 12.53 -3.42 8.09
CA TYR A 267 13.68 -4.19 7.61
C TYR A 267 14.32 -3.60 6.36
N ALA A 268 13.57 -2.88 5.53
CA ALA A 268 14.11 -2.15 4.38
C ALA A 268 15.13 -1.04 4.75
N GLN A 269 15.31 -0.73 6.04
CA GLN A 269 16.41 0.13 6.51
C GLN A 269 17.75 -0.62 6.60
N ILE A 270 17.71 -1.94 6.68
CA ILE A 270 18.87 -2.82 6.82
C ILE A 270 19.38 -3.14 5.42
N VAL A 271 20.33 -2.34 4.97
CA VAL A 271 20.98 -2.44 3.66
C VAL A 271 22.49 -2.43 3.84
N GLU A 272 23.22 -2.88 2.82
CA GLU A 272 24.67 -2.71 2.78
C GLU A 272 25.05 -1.21 2.80
N ASP A 273 26.18 -0.89 3.41
CA ASP A 273 26.70 0.47 3.41
C ASP A 273 26.99 0.93 1.98
N ILE A 274 26.41 2.06 1.58
CA ILE A 274 26.57 2.62 0.24
C ILE A 274 26.90 4.11 0.30
N CYS A 275 27.84 4.55 -0.53
CA CYS A 275 28.08 5.96 -0.74
C CYS A 275 26.87 6.57 -1.49
N PRO A 276 26.23 7.65 -0.99
CA PRO A 276 25.03 8.21 -1.61
C PRO A 276 25.28 8.90 -2.97
N ARG A 277 26.53 8.87 -3.45
CA ARG A 277 26.95 9.38 -4.76
C ARG A 277 27.07 8.28 -5.82
N GLU A 278 26.93 7.01 -5.43
CA GLU A 278 26.89 5.89 -6.37
C GLU A 278 25.63 5.97 -7.25
N GLU A 279 25.76 5.49 -8.49
CA GLU A 279 24.66 5.44 -9.46
C GLU A 279 23.48 4.62 -8.92
N ALA A 280 23.76 3.46 -8.31
CA ALA A 280 22.74 2.60 -7.72
C ALA A 280 21.87 3.30 -6.66
N PHE A 281 22.42 4.26 -5.91
CA PHE A 281 21.65 5.03 -4.94
C PHE A 281 20.94 6.25 -5.58
N SER A 282 21.51 6.78 -6.65
CA SER A 282 20.84 7.79 -7.50
C SER A 282 19.53 7.22 -8.07
N ASP A 283 19.54 5.97 -8.52
CA ASP A 283 18.34 5.28 -9.02
C ASP A 283 17.26 5.11 -7.95
N VAL A 284 17.65 4.86 -6.69
CA VAL A 284 16.72 4.81 -5.55
C VAL A 284 16.06 6.16 -5.34
N MET A 285 16.85 7.25 -5.35
CA MET A 285 16.30 8.59 -5.15
C MET A 285 15.40 9.03 -6.32
N GLU A 286 15.77 8.72 -7.56
CA GLU A 286 14.96 9.00 -8.75
C GLU A 286 13.63 8.23 -8.69
N PHE A 287 13.67 6.93 -8.41
CA PHE A 287 12.45 6.13 -8.21
C PHE A 287 11.53 6.74 -7.15
N VAL A 288 12.10 7.15 -6.00
CA VAL A 288 11.33 7.77 -4.91
C VAL A 288 10.72 9.10 -5.38
N ALA A 289 11.50 9.98 -6.01
CA ALA A 289 11.01 11.28 -6.46
C ALA A 289 9.91 11.15 -7.53
N ASP A 290 10.09 10.25 -8.50
CA ASP A 290 9.13 10.04 -9.57
C ASP A 290 7.84 9.41 -9.04
N ALA A 291 7.95 8.39 -8.19
CA ALA A 291 6.77 7.75 -7.60
C ALA A 291 5.97 8.70 -6.70
N LEU A 292 6.65 9.55 -5.91
CA LEU A 292 5.97 10.56 -5.09
C LEU A 292 5.25 11.61 -5.94
N THR A 293 5.81 11.99 -7.09
CA THR A 293 5.15 12.88 -8.04
C THR A 293 3.91 12.20 -8.64
N ALA A 294 4.08 10.96 -9.10
CA ALA A 294 3.04 10.18 -9.78
C ALA A 294 1.80 9.90 -8.91
N PHE A 295 1.91 9.98 -7.58
CA PHE A 295 0.77 9.84 -6.68
C PHE A 295 -0.21 11.02 -6.71
N VAL A 296 0.21 12.19 -7.21
CA VAL A 296 -0.62 13.40 -7.18
C VAL A 296 -0.59 14.22 -8.48
N ALA A 297 0.28 13.88 -9.43
CA ALA A 297 0.47 14.63 -10.66
C ALA A 297 1.22 13.81 -11.73
N ASN A 298 1.17 14.28 -12.98
CA ASN A 298 2.00 13.72 -14.05
C ASN A 298 3.47 14.19 -13.95
N LEU A 299 4.39 13.36 -14.43
CA LEU A 299 5.83 13.64 -14.41
C LEU A 299 6.28 14.68 -15.44
N GLU A 300 5.45 15.06 -16.41
CA GLU A 300 5.82 16.06 -17.43
C GLU A 300 5.79 17.47 -16.81
N ASP A 301 4.69 17.80 -16.13
CA ASP A 301 4.38 19.11 -15.56
C ASP A 301 4.95 19.31 -14.15
N TYR A 302 5.12 18.23 -13.37
CA TYR A 302 5.48 18.27 -11.95
C TYR A 302 6.74 17.47 -11.62
N THR A 303 7.33 17.76 -10.47
CA THR A 303 8.54 17.09 -9.97
C THR A 303 8.60 17.12 -8.45
N THR A 304 9.26 16.13 -7.85
CA THR A 304 9.49 16.07 -6.41
C THR A 304 10.88 16.55 -6.05
N VAL A 305 10.98 17.42 -5.04
CA VAL A 305 12.23 17.87 -4.43
C VAL A 305 12.34 17.28 -3.02
N LEU A 306 13.34 16.42 -2.82
CA LEU A 306 13.58 15.71 -1.56
C LEU A 306 14.45 16.51 -0.59
N PHE A 307 14.12 16.46 0.70
CA PHE A 307 14.88 17.06 1.80
C PHE A 307 15.04 16.08 2.96
N SER A 308 16.20 16.10 3.62
CA SER A 308 16.37 15.40 4.90
C SER A 308 15.86 16.28 6.03
N GLY A 309 14.87 15.81 6.76
CA GLY A 309 14.21 16.55 7.84
C GLY A 309 12.74 16.16 8.01
N SER A 310 12.10 16.76 9.02
CA SER A 310 10.66 16.61 9.25
C SER A 310 9.84 17.31 8.16
N GLY A 311 8.53 17.02 8.06
CA GLY A 311 7.63 17.72 7.14
C GLY A 311 7.61 19.26 7.27
N THR A 312 7.99 19.81 8.43
CA THR A 312 8.14 21.27 8.59
C THR A 312 9.27 21.83 7.72
N ALA A 313 10.31 21.05 7.44
CA ALA A 313 11.39 21.43 6.53
C ALA A 313 10.90 21.65 5.09
N ALA A 314 9.95 20.82 4.61
CA ALA A 314 9.34 20.99 3.30
C ALA A 314 8.49 22.27 3.24
N VAL A 315 7.64 22.52 4.25
CA VAL A 315 6.85 23.77 4.33
C VAL A 315 7.77 24.99 4.40
N GLU A 316 8.79 24.95 5.25
CA GLU A 316 9.76 26.04 5.38
C GLU A 316 10.56 26.27 4.09
N SER A 317 10.93 25.20 3.37
CA SER A 317 11.58 25.27 2.06
C SER A 317 10.73 26.03 1.06
N ILE A 318 9.43 25.73 0.96
CA ILE A 318 8.49 26.45 0.09
C ILE A 318 8.42 27.93 0.50
N LEU A 319 8.06 28.22 1.76
CA LEU A 319 7.82 29.60 2.20
C LEU A 319 9.07 30.49 2.07
N SER A 320 10.24 29.95 2.44
CA SER A 320 11.50 30.70 2.39
C SER A 320 12.07 30.86 0.97
N SER A 321 11.67 30.02 0.02
CA SER A 321 12.18 30.05 -1.36
C SER A 321 11.24 30.73 -2.34
N VAL A 322 9.92 30.59 -2.18
CA VAL A 322 8.92 31.01 -3.17
C VAL A 322 8.47 32.45 -2.95
N ILE A 323 8.28 32.87 -1.69
CA ILE A 323 7.68 34.18 -1.38
C ILE A 323 8.70 35.32 -1.55
N ARG A 324 8.34 36.29 -2.38
CA ARG A 324 9.18 37.44 -2.78
C ARG A 324 8.68 38.75 -2.20
N ASP A 325 8.38 39.72 -3.06
CA ASP A 325 8.01 41.09 -2.67
C ASP A 325 6.51 41.27 -2.43
N ASP A 326 5.69 40.44 -3.10
CA ASP A 326 4.24 40.34 -2.92
C ASP A 326 3.90 39.57 -1.63
N ALA A 327 2.69 39.78 -1.12
CA ALA A 327 2.24 39.18 0.13
C ALA A 327 1.79 37.72 -0.05
N LEU A 328 2.03 36.92 1.00
CA LEU A 328 1.44 35.59 1.20
C LEU A 328 0.17 35.71 2.05
N LEU A 329 -0.92 35.07 1.65
CA LEU A 329 -2.11 34.90 2.49
C LEU A 329 -2.11 33.52 3.12
N ILE A 330 -1.96 33.44 4.44
CA ILE A 330 -1.94 32.17 5.18
C ILE A 330 -3.33 31.95 5.79
N ILE A 331 -3.97 30.83 5.44
CA ILE A 331 -5.20 30.38 6.09
C ILE A 331 -4.81 29.67 7.39
N ASN A 332 -5.23 30.23 8.51
CA ASN A 332 -4.92 29.75 9.84
C ASN A 332 -6.20 29.30 10.56
N ASN A 333 -6.46 28.00 10.47
CA ASN A 333 -7.51 27.31 11.20
C ASN A 333 -6.96 26.19 12.09
N GLY A 334 -5.71 26.31 12.54
CA GLY A 334 -5.12 25.35 13.45
C GLY A 334 -3.61 25.50 13.61
N ALA A 335 -3.00 24.52 14.28
CA ALA A 335 -1.62 24.65 14.73
C ALA A 335 -0.58 24.70 13.59
N TYR A 336 -0.89 24.15 12.41
CA TYR A 336 0.05 24.14 11.29
C TYR A 336 -0.05 25.43 10.45
N GLY A 337 -1.23 26.02 10.29
CA GLY A 337 -1.38 27.38 9.76
C GLY A 337 -0.67 28.42 10.63
N GLU A 338 -0.82 28.31 11.96
CA GLU A 338 -0.08 29.12 12.92
C GLU A 338 1.45 28.92 12.80
N ARG A 339 1.89 27.69 12.53
CA ARG A 339 3.32 27.41 12.26
C ARG A 339 3.81 28.09 10.98
N MET A 340 3.01 28.10 9.91
CA MET A 340 3.36 28.82 8.68
C MET A 340 3.51 30.32 8.95
N CYS A 341 2.64 30.92 9.77
CA CYS A 341 2.77 32.32 10.21
C CYS A 341 4.09 32.57 10.96
N LYS A 342 4.49 31.67 11.85
CA LYS A 342 5.78 31.75 12.57
C LYS A 342 6.97 31.65 11.62
N ILE A 343 6.94 30.71 10.67
CA ILE A 343 7.98 30.58 9.63
C ILE A 343 8.06 31.86 8.80
N ALA A 344 6.93 32.35 8.30
CA ALA A 344 6.88 33.57 7.50
C ALA A 344 7.44 34.78 8.25
N SER A 345 7.12 34.89 9.54
CA SER A 345 7.65 35.93 10.42
C SER A 345 9.16 35.80 10.62
N ALA A 346 9.68 34.59 10.85
CA ALA A 346 11.11 34.34 11.06
C ALA A 346 11.97 34.72 9.84
N TYR A 347 11.44 34.55 8.62
CA TYR A 347 12.12 34.96 7.39
C TYR A 347 11.83 36.41 6.96
N GLY A 348 11.04 37.16 7.74
CA GLY A 348 10.63 38.54 7.41
C GLY A 348 9.81 38.64 6.13
N LEU A 349 8.98 37.63 5.83
CA LEU A 349 8.09 37.63 4.68
C LEU A 349 6.91 38.58 4.93
N LYS A 350 6.40 39.22 3.87
CA LYS A 350 5.12 39.94 3.94
C LYS A 350 4.01 38.92 3.89
N PHE A 351 3.17 38.86 4.93
CA PHE A 351 2.03 37.95 4.93
C PHE A 351 0.82 38.51 5.65
N TYR A 352 -0.35 38.00 5.28
CA TYR A 352 -1.61 38.17 5.97
C TYR A 352 -1.98 36.87 6.68
N ASN A 353 -2.47 36.96 7.91
CA ASN A 353 -3.00 35.84 8.69
C ASN A 353 -4.53 35.85 8.60
N PHE A 354 -5.11 34.98 7.79
CA PHE A 354 -6.55 34.80 7.69
C PHE A 354 -7.01 33.75 8.70
N ILE A 355 -7.52 34.22 9.85
CA ILE A 355 -7.98 33.36 10.92
C ILE A 355 -9.37 32.80 10.58
N SER A 356 -9.50 31.48 10.59
CA SER A 356 -10.76 30.75 10.37
C SER A 356 -10.99 29.75 11.53
N PRO A 357 -12.24 29.39 11.88
CA PRO A 357 -12.49 28.41 12.94
C PRO A 357 -11.84 27.06 12.65
N ALA A 358 -11.32 26.40 13.69
CA ALA A 358 -10.59 25.14 13.56
C ALA A 358 -11.48 23.91 13.33
N ASP A 359 -12.79 24.09 13.51
CA ASP A 359 -13.82 23.06 13.49
C ASP A 359 -14.87 23.26 12.37
N GLN A 360 -14.70 24.29 11.53
CA GLN A 360 -15.64 24.63 10.46
C GLN A 360 -14.90 24.88 9.14
N ALA A 361 -15.62 24.63 8.03
CA ALA A 361 -15.12 24.93 6.69
C ALA A 361 -14.78 26.41 6.52
N ILE A 362 -13.78 26.69 5.67
CA ILE A 362 -13.35 28.05 5.34
C ILE A 362 -14.48 28.79 4.63
N ASN A 363 -14.80 29.99 5.08
CA ASN A 363 -15.77 30.84 4.38
C ASN A 363 -15.12 31.50 3.15
N LEU A 364 -15.29 30.88 1.99
CA LEU A 364 -14.68 31.32 0.73
C LEU A 364 -15.12 32.72 0.29
N ARG A 365 -16.34 33.16 0.63
CA ARG A 365 -16.80 34.52 0.31
C ARG A 365 -16.06 35.58 1.12
N LEU A 366 -15.84 35.32 2.41
CA LEU A 366 -15.05 36.20 3.26
C LEU A 366 -13.58 36.21 2.84
N LEU A 367 -13.03 35.04 2.48
CA LEU A 367 -11.68 34.92 1.95
C LEU A 367 -11.50 35.72 0.65
N GLU A 368 -12.42 35.58 -0.30
CA GLU A 368 -12.41 36.33 -1.55
C GLU A 368 -12.52 37.85 -1.31
N THR A 369 -13.42 38.26 -0.41
CA THR A 369 -13.55 39.68 -0.02
C THR A 369 -12.24 40.19 0.59
N PHE A 370 -11.55 39.39 1.39
CA PHE A 370 -10.25 39.76 1.97
C PHE A 370 -9.20 39.96 0.87
N ILE A 371 -9.13 39.05 -0.10
CA ILE A 371 -8.19 39.13 -1.24
C ILE A 371 -8.40 40.43 -2.01
N GLN A 372 -9.64 40.74 -2.38
CA GLN A 372 -9.99 41.93 -3.17
C GLN A 372 -9.71 43.25 -2.45
N ASN A 373 -9.81 43.28 -1.12
CA ASN A 373 -9.62 44.48 -0.31
C ASN A 373 -8.22 44.57 0.33
N SER A 374 -7.31 43.64 0.00
CA SER A 374 -5.96 43.63 0.54
C SER A 374 -5.15 44.84 0.06
N LYS A 375 -4.34 45.43 0.96
CA LYS A 375 -3.52 46.61 0.64
C LYS A 375 -2.27 46.26 -0.13
N LEU A 376 -1.69 45.10 0.18
CA LEU A 376 -0.56 44.53 -0.53
C LEU A 376 -1.08 43.56 -1.57
N LYS A 377 -0.48 43.59 -2.76
CA LYS A 377 -0.75 42.57 -3.77
C LYS A 377 -0.42 41.19 -3.20
N ILE A 378 -1.41 40.31 -3.18
CA ILE A 378 -1.25 38.91 -2.79
C ILE A 378 -0.81 38.15 -4.03
N SER A 379 0.21 37.29 -3.88
CA SER A 379 0.70 36.41 -4.95
C SER A 379 0.45 34.94 -4.67
N HIS A 380 0.38 34.57 -3.38
CA HIS A 380 0.26 33.18 -2.95
C HIS A 380 -0.77 33.04 -1.84
N ILE A 381 -1.45 31.90 -1.83
CA ILE A 381 -2.23 31.41 -0.68
C ILE A 381 -1.56 30.16 -0.13
N ALA A 382 -1.41 30.06 1.19
CA ALA A 382 -0.97 28.85 1.86
C ALA A 382 -2.08 28.29 2.76
N VAL A 383 -2.31 26.99 2.67
CA VAL A 383 -3.34 26.26 3.42
C VAL A 383 -2.87 24.87 3.81
N VAL A 384 -3.40 24.34 4.91
CA VAL A 384 -3.19 22.96 5.35
C VAL A 384 -4.36 22.12 4.85
N HIS A 385 -4.13 21.01 4.14
CA HIS A 385 -5.21 20.19 3.59
C HIS A 385 -5.99 19.49 4.71
N CYS A 386 -5.29 18.75 5.59
CA CYS A 386 -5.88 18.06 6.74
C CYS A 386 -5.31 18.63 8.05
N GLU A 387 -6.12 19.41 8.77
CA GLU A 387 -5.69 20.04 10.02
C GLU A 387 -5.80 19.05 11.19
N THR A 388 -4.71 18.30 11.44
CA THR A 388 -4.67 17.23 12.47
C THR A 388 -4.84 17.72 13.91
N SER A 389 -4.92 19.03 14.14
CA SER A 389 -5.31 19.57 15.45
C SER A 389 -6.77 19.25 15.78
N THR A 390 -7.64 19.13 14.77
CA THR A 390 -9.09 18.87 14.92
C THR A 390 -9.59 17.67 14.14
N GLY A 391 -9.00 17.38 12.98
CA GLY A 391 -9.51 16.42 12.01
C GLY A 391 -10.21 17.08 10.81
N LEU A 392 -10.26 18.41 10.77
CA LEU A 392 -10.88 19.19 9.69
C LEU A 392 -10.15 18.98 8.35
N LEU A 393 -10.93 18.72 7.31
CA LEU A 393 -10.49 18.69 5.92
C LEU A 393 -10.86 20.00 5.24
N ASN A 394 -9.86 20.75 4.78
CA ASN A 394 -10.07 21.96 4.01
C ASN A 394 -10.30 21.60 2.54
N ASP A 395 -11.31 22.22 1.92
CA ASP A 395 -11.66 22.02 0.51
C ASP A 395 -10.65 22.70 -0.42
N ILE A 396 -9.67 21.91 -0.88
CA ILE A 396 -8.58 22.39 -1.74
C ILE A 396 -9.07 22.66 -3.16
N GLU A 397 -10.04 21.91 -3.67
CA GLU A 397 -10.59 22.10 -5.01
C GLU A 397 -11.24 23.48 -5.14
N SER A 398 -12.13 23.84 -4.20
CA SER A 398 -12.77 25.16 -4.20
C SER A 398 -11.77 26.30 -3.96
N LEU A 399 -10.71 26.06 -3.18
CA LEU A 399 -9.62 27.04 -3.01
C LEU A 399 -8.79 27.19 -4.28
N GLY A 400 -8.53 26.11 -5.01
CA GLY A 400 -7.84 26.08 -6.29
C GLY A 400 -8.55 26.92 -7.35
N GLN A 401 -9.87 26.75 -7.46
CA GLN A 401 -10.74 27.56 -8.33
C GLN A 401 -10.70 29.05 -7.96
N LEU A 402 -10.72 29.37 -6.66
CA LEU A 402 -10.58 30.75 -6.20
C LEU A 402 -9.20 31.33 -6.54
N CYS A 403 -8.13 30.54 -6.38
CA CYS A 403 -6.77 30.96 -6.74
C CYS A 403 -6.65 31.23 -8.24
N GLU A 404 -7.22 30.38 -9.09
CA GLU A 404 -7.22 30.54 -10.54
C GLU A 404 -7.91 31.85 -10.94
N LYS A 405 -9.11 32.10 -10.40
CA LYS A 405 -9.89 33.33 -10.64
C LYS A 405 -9.12 34.62 -10.34
N HIS A 406 -8.23 34.59 -9.34
CA HIS A 406 -7.45 35.75 -8.89
C HIS A 406 -5.97 35.70 -9.30
N HIS A 407 -5.58 34.74 -10.15
CA HIS A 407 -4.21 34.52 -10.60
C HIS A 407 -3.20 34.38 -9.43
N LEU A 408 -3.60 33.62 -8.41
CA LEU A 408 -2.80 33.33 -7.22
C LEU A 408 -2.19 31.93 -7.32
N SER A 409 -0.98 31.76 -6.81
CA SER A 409 -0.37 30.44 -6.65
C SER A 409 -0.79 29.80 -5.33
N LEU A 410 -1.18 28.52 -5.37
CA LEU A 410 -1.64 27.78 -4.20
C LEU A 410 -0.51 26.89 -3.63
N ILE A 411 -0.25 27.06 -2.34
CA ILE A 411 0.67 26.26 -1.54
C ILE A 411 -0.15 25.40 -0.57
N VAL A 412 0.02 24.09 -0.63
CA VAL A 412 -0.72 23.13 0.19
C VAL A 412 0.24 22.34 1.09
N ASP A 413 0.05 22.44 2.41
CA ASP A 413 0.60 21.46 3.35
C ASP A 413 -0.33 20.23 3.38
N ALA A 414 0.12 19.16 2.74
CA ALA A 414 -0.59 17.89 2.66
C ALA A 414 0.05 16.82 3.56
N MET A 415 0.77 17.19 4.63
CA MET A 415 1.48 16.23 5.50
C MET A 415 0.64 15.02 5.89
N SER A 416 -0.61 15.25 6.27
CA SER A 416 -1.55 14.25 6.77
C SER A 416 -2.63 13.88 5.74
N ALA A 417 -2.53 14.34 4.50
CA ALA A 417 -3.45 14.03 3.42
C ALA A 417 -2.79 13.20 2.30
N PHE A 418 -1.55 13.54 1.91
CA PHE A 418 -0.80 12.86 0.86
C PHE A 418 -0.72 11.35 1.09
N ALA A 419 -0.91 10.55 0.05
CA ALA A 419 -0.98 9.08 0.10
C ALA A 419 -2.10 8.51 0.99
N ALA A 420 -3.19 9.26 1.22
CA ALA A 420 -4.43 8.73 1.77
C ALA A 420 -5.66 9.38 1.17
N ILE A 421 -5.68 10.70 1.02
CA ILE A 421 -6.78 11.41 0.36
C ILE A 421 -6.36 11.61 -1.09
N PRO A 422 -7.18 11.24 -2.10
CA PRO A 422 -6.89 11.51 -3.49
C PRO A 422 -6.65 13.00 -3.73
N ILE A 423 -5.58 13.34 -4.44
CA ILE A 423 -5.17 14.70 -4.77
C ILE A 423 -4.72 14.69 -6.23
N ASP A 424 -5.30 15.57 -7.05
CA ASP A 424 -4.76 15.90 -8.36
C ASP A 424 -4.28 17.36 -8.33
N MET A 425 -2.96 17.57 -8.42
CA MET A 425 -2.39 18.92 -8.32
C MET A 425 -2.80 19.83 -9.49
N LYS A 426 -3.05 19.28 -10.67
CA LYS A 426 -3.41 20.08 -11.85
C LYS A 426 -4.87 20.50 -11.78
N GLU A 427 -5.77 19.55 -11.52
CA GLU A 427 -7.21 19.84 -11.38
C GLU A 427 -7.51 20.74 -10.18
N MET A 428 -6.77 20.57 -9.07
CA MET A 428 -6.91 21.41 -7.88
C MET A 428 -6.07 22.71 -7.92
N ASN A 429 -5.41 23.01 -9.06
CA ASN A 429 -4.58 24.21 -9.25
C ASN A 429 -3.51 24.42 -8.14
N ILE A 430 -2.85 23.34 -7.71
CA ILE A 430 -1.82 23.36 -6.67
C ILE A 430 -0.45 23.61 -7.32
N SER A 431 0.23 24.67 -6.91
CA SER A 431 1.59 24.97 -7.41
C SER A 431 2.68 24.24 -6.63
N TYR A 432 2.51 24.14 -5.31
CA TYR A 432 3.46 23.48 -4.41
C TYR A 432 2.71 22.67 -3.36
N LEU A 433 3.03 21.39 -3.24
CA LEU A 433 2.49 20.49 -2.22
C LEU A 433 3.63 19.99 -1.34
N ALA A 434 3.51 20.17 -0.02
CA ALA A 434 4.46 19.64 0.95
C ALA A 434 3.94 18.32 1.55
N ALA A 435 4.82 17.34 1.75
CA ALA A 435 4.53 16.09 2.46
C ALA A 435 5.79 15.48 3.13
N SER A 436 5.63 14.32 3.78
CA SER A 436 6.73 13.62 4.46
C SER A 436 6.54 12.11 4.48
N SER A 437 7.63 11.37 4.69
CA SER A 437 7.68 9.91 4.59
C SER A 437 6.89 9.16 5.66
N ASN A 438 6.68 9.76 6.85
CA ASN A 438 6.23 9.04 8.06
C ASN A 438 4.78 9.30 8.48
N LYS A 439 3.96 9.72 7.53
CA LYS A 439 2.51 9.94 7.71
C LYS A 439 1.77 8.83 6.98
N ASN A 440 0.90 9.16 6.05
CA ASN A 440 0.07 8.15 5.38
C ASN A 440 0.84 7.32 4.35
N LEU A 441 2.05 7.72 3.95
CA LEU A 441 2.98 6.87 3.21
C LEU A 441 3.41 5.63 4.01
N GLN A 442 3.29 5.66 5.34
CA GLN A 442 3.67 4.57 6.25
C GLN A 442 5.17 4.25 6.25
N GLY A 443 6.02 5.18 5.82
CA GLY A 443 7.49 5.08 5.88
C GLY A 443 8.08 5.52 7.23
N MET A 444 9.40 5.50 7.31
CA MET A 444 10.15 5.99 8.49
C MET A 444 10.38 7.50 8.43
N ALA A 445 10.49 8.16 9.59
CA ALA A 445 10.70 9.60 9.66
C ALA A 445 12.13 9.97 9.25
N GLY A 446 12.28 11.08 8.51
CA GLY A 446 13.59 11.60 8.11
C GLY A 446 13.63 12.19 6.71
N VAL A 447 12.64 11.89 5.87
CA VAL A 447 12.50 12.48 4.53
C VAL A 447 11.23 13.33 4.49
N SER A 448 11.39 14.56 4.01
CA SER A 448 10.29 15.45 3.65
C SER A 448 10.47 15.89 2.21
N PHE A 449 9.39 16.28 1.55
CA PHE A 449 9.47 16.57 0.14
C PHE A 449 8.42 17.61 -0.28
N VAL A 450 8.73 18.25 -1.40
CA VAL A 450 7.85 19.19 -2.08
C VAL A 450 7.57 18.65 -3.48
N VAL A 451 6.32 18.37 -3.81
CA VAL A 451 5.91 18.20 -5.21
C VAL A 451 5.60 19.58 -5.76
N ALA A 452 6.28 19.98 -6.83
CA ALA A 452 6.22 21.33 -7.37
C ALA A 452 5.94 21.31 -8.87
N ASN A 453 5.16 22.29 -9.33
CA ASN A 453 5.05 22.59 -10.75
C ASN A 453 6.43 23.00 -11.29
N LYS A 454 6.87 22.40 -12.40
CA LYS A 454 8.22 22.60 -12.95
C LYS A 454 8.48 24.04 -13.41
N GLU A 455 7.50 24.68 -14.03
CA GLU A 455 7.63 26.08 -14.48
C GLU A 455 7.81 27.00 -13.26
N GLN A 456 7.00 26.79 -12.23
CA GLN A 456 7.03 27.58 -11.00
C GLN A 456 8.37 27.44 -10.27
N VAL A 457 8.89 26.21 -10.10
CA VAL A 457 10.21 26.03 -9.46
C VAL A 457 11.35 26.58 -10.33
N GLU A 458 11.31 26.42 -11.65
CA GLU A 458 12.34 26.97 -12.56
C GLU A 458 12.38 28.51 -12.56
N SER A 459 11.23 29.17 -12.32
CA SER A 459 11.17 30.63 -12.17
C SER A 459 12.05 31.17 -11.03
N LEU A 460 12.41 30.31 -10.06
CA LEU A 460 13.21 30.68 -8.89
C LEU A 460 14.72 30.74 -9.18
N LYS A 461 15.17 30.38 -10.38
CA LYS A 461 16.59 30.22 -10.75
C LYS A 461 17.52 31.36 -10.33
N ASN A 462 17.09 32.59 -10.60
CA ASN A 462 17.88 33.80 -10.36
C ASN A 462 17.45 34.55 -9.10
N ALA A 463 16.50 34.00 -8.36
CA ALA A 463 15.86 34.73 -7.30
C ALA A 463 16.65 34.61 -5.97
N ARG A 464 16.55 35.64 -5.12
CA ARG A 464 17.40 35.78 -3.94
C ARG A 464 17.21 34.61 -2.97
N ARG A 465 18.31 33.98 -2.55
CA ARG A 465 18.30 32.85 -1.61
C ARG A 465 18.25 33.38 -0.17
N ARG A 466 17.39 32.79 0.67
CA ARG A 466 17.27 33.14 2.10
C ARG A 466 17.97 32.15 3.03
N ASN A 467 18.22 30.94 2.54
CA ASN A 467 18.92 29.86 3.23
C ASN A 467 19.66 29.00 2.18
N VAL A 468 20.43 28.03 2.65
CA VAL A 468 21.20 27.10 1.81
C VAL A 468 20.55 25.72 1.80
N TYR A 469 20.42 25.11 2.98
CA TYR A 469 19.96 23.73 3.14
C TYR A 469 18.52 23.50 2.68
N LEU A 470 17.61 24.43 2.98
CA LEU A 470 16.19 24.38 2.61
C LEU A 470 15.88 25.17 1.34
N ASN A 471 16.88 25.48 0.52
CA ASN A 471 16.63 26.24 -0.70
C ASN A 471 16.03 25.34 -1.79
N LEU A 472 14.75 25.58 -2.11
CA LEU A 472 13.97 24.75 -3.04
C LEU A 472 14.62 24.63 -4.41
N TYR A 473 14.97 25.77 -5.03
CA TYR A 473 15.55 25.78 -6.37
C TYR A 473 16.88 25.07 -6.44
N ASN A 474 17.80 25.35 -5.53
CA ASN A 474 19.13 24.73 -5.58
C ASN A 474 19.03 23.21 -5.40
N GLN A 475 18.12 22.73 -4.54
CA GLN A 475 17.93 21.29 -4.31
C GLN A 475 17.36 20.62 -5.55
N TYR A 476 16.33 21.24 -6.16
CA TYR A 476 15.78 20.83 -7.43
C TYR A 476 16.83 20.80 -8.55
N ALA A 477 17.57 21.89 -8.75
CA ALA A 477 18.53 22.04 -9.84
C ALA A 477 19.69 21.04 -9.71
N HIS A 478 20.17 20.78 -8.49
CA HIS A 478 21.21 19.78 -8.25
C HIS A 478 20.68 18.37 -8.54
N PHE A 479 19.48 18.03 -8.05
CA PHE A 479 18.86 16.73 -8.29
C PHE A 479 18.60 16.50 -9.79
N LYS A 480 18.04 17.47 -10.50
CA LYS A 480 17.83 17.41 -11.94
C LYS A 480 19.11 17.17 -12.74
N ALA A 481 20.24 17.73 -12.29
CA ALA A 481 21.52 17.61 -12.99
C ALA A 481 22.29 16.31 -12.67
N THR A 482 22.06 15.72 -11.50
CA THR A 482 22.93 14.66 -10.96
C THR A 482 22.19 13.42 -10.48
N LYS A 483 20.85 13.48 -10.39
CA LYS A 483 19.99 12.51 -9.69
C LYS A 483 20.32 12.36 -8.20
N GLN A 484 21.00 13.34 -7.61
CA GLN A 484 21.46 13.30 -6.22
C GLN A 484 20.96 14.50 -5.42
N MET A 485 20.80 14.32 -4.11
CA MET A 485 20.58 15.44 -3.19
C MET A 485 21.88 16.26 -3.00
N GLN A 486 21.77 17.56 -2.71
CA GLN A 486 22.97 18.42 -2.52
C GLN A 486 23.87 17.91 -1.40
N PHE A 487 23.28 17.51 -0.29
CA PHE A 487 23.95 17.04 0.91
C PHE A 487 23.65 15.57 1.16
N THR A 488 24.39 14.95 2.09
CA THR A 488 24.20 13.56 2.48
C THR A 488 22.74 13.29 2.86
N PRO A 489 22.03 12.43 2.11
CA PRO A 489 20.65 12.08 2.41
C PRO A 489 20.59 10.98 3.50
N PRO A 490 19.43 10.75 4.12
CA PRO A 490 19.24 9.67 5.08
C PRO A 490 19.06 8.36 4.31
N VAL A 491 20.18 7.73 3.93
CA VAL A 491 20.26 6.57 3.03
C VAL A 491 19.26 5.47 3.41
N GLN A 492 19.32 4.99 4.65
CA GLN A 492 18.47 3.90 5.14
C GLN A 492 16.98 4.31 5.17
N THR A 493 16.67 5.58 5.46
CA THR A 493 15.29 6.09 5.43
C THR A 493 14.74 6.15 4.01
N LEU A 494 15.58 6.42 3.00
CA LEU A 494 15.16 6.41 1.59
C LEU A 494 14.87 4.99 1.08
N TYR A 495 15.62 3.98 1.52
CA TYR A 495 15.27 2.58 1.23
C TYR A 495 13.94 2.17 1.89
N ALA A 496 13.74 2.52 3.16
CA ALA A 496 12.45 2.30 3.83
C ALA A 496 11.30 3.04 3.14
N LEU A 497 11.54 4.27 2.64
CA LEU A 497 10.55 5.03 1.88
C LEU A 497 10.26 4.39 0.52
N LYS A 498 11.28 3.87 -0.18
CA LYS A 498 11.09 3.09 -1.41
C LYS A 498 10.15 1.91 -1.15
N GLN A 499 10.37 1.15 -0.08
CA GLN A 499 9.49 0.03 0.28
C GLN A 499 8.06 0.50 0.62
N ALA A 500 7.93 1.59 1.39
CA ALA A 500 6.64 2.17 1.73
C ALA A 500 5.86 2.65 0.48
N ILE A 501 6.56 3.17 -0.53
CA ILE A 501 5.99 3.54 -1.84
C ILE A 501 5.50 2.30 -2.58
N ILE A 502 6.27 1.22 -2.59
CA ILE A 502 5.88 -0.04 -3.24
C ILE A 502 4.62 -0.61 -2.57
N GLU A 503 4.57 -0.64 -1.24
CA GLU A 503 3.36 -1.04 -0.49
C GLU A 503 2.17 -0.11 -0.72
N THR A 504 2.41 1.19 -0.92
CA THR A 504 1.36 2.15 -1.29
C THR A 504 0.81 1.89 -2.68
N LYS A 505 1.66 1.55 -3.65
CA LYS A 505 1.20 1.15 -5.00
C LYS A 505 0.41 -0.15 -4.96
N TRP A 506 0.82 -1.10 -4.11
CA TRP A 506 0.10 -2.36 -3.91
C TRP A 506 -1.29 -2.15 -3.31
N GLU A 507 -1.39 -1.32 -2.27
CA GLU A 507 -2.66 -1.04 -1.60
C GLU A 507 -3.55 -0.07 -2.38
N THR A 508 -2.95 0.79 -3.21
CA THR A 508 -3.53 2.00 -3.82
C THR A 508 -3.86 3.10 -2.80
N ILE A 509 -3.98 4.35 -3.26
CA ILE A 509 -4.37 5.48 -2.40
C ILE A 509 -5.84 5.35 -1.99
N GLU A 510 -6.68 4.95 -2.93
CA GLU A 510 -8.12 4.74 -2.75
C GLU A 510 -8.38 3.59 -1.77
N GLY A 511 -7.75 2.43 -1.96
CA GLY A 511 -7.88 1.29 -1.05
C GLY A 511 -7.40 1.63 0.37
N ARG A 512 -6.31 2.41 0.48
CA ARG A 512 -5.86 2.93 1.77
C ARG A 512 -6.86 3.88 2.40
N TYR A 513 -7.43 4.81 1.62
CA TYR A 513 -8.45 5.73 2.11
C TYR A 513 -9.68 5.00 2.60
N GLU A 514 -10.09 3.93 1.90
CA GLU A 514 -11.20 3.08 2.28
C GLU A 514 -10.92 2.38 3.61
N ARG A 515 -9.72 1.80 3.80
CA ARG A 515 -9.30 1.19 5.07
C ARG A 515 -9.31 2.19 6.23
N TYR A 516 -8.79 3.40 6.01
CA TYR A 516 -8.84 4.47 7.01
C TYR A 516 -10.27 4.92 7.29
N SER A 517 -11.10 5.06 6.25
CA SER A 517 -12.50 5.45 6.37
C SER A 517 -13.32 4.43 7.16
N LYS A 518 -13.12 3.13 6.92
CA LYS A 518 -13.75 2.05 7.67
C LYS A 518 -13.33 2.08 9.14
N SER A 519 -12.04 2.29 9.40
CA SER A 519 -11.53 2.42 10.77
C SER A 519 -12.11 3.66 11.47
N TRP A 520 -12.26 4.77 10.75
CA TRP A 520 -12.91 5.97 11.26
C TRP A 520 -14.41 5.75 11.52
N GLU A 521 -15.14 5.06 10.64
CA GLU A 521 -16.55 4.70 10.84
C GLU A 521 -16.74 3.87 12.10
N THR A 522 -15.93 2.81 12.29
CA THR A 522 -15.88 2.01 13.52
C THR A 522 -15.64 2.88 14.76
N LEU A 523 -14.68 3.81 14.69
CA LEU A 523 -14.39 4.74 15.79
C LEU A 523 -15.62 5.60 16.11
N ILE A 524 -16.22 6.24 15.09
CA ILE A 524 -17.34 7.16 15.31
C ILE A 524 -18.57 6.42 15.86
N GLU A 525 -18.89 5.23 15.35
CA GLU A 525 -19.98 4.41 15.86
C GLU A 525 -19.73 3.98 17.31
N GLY A 526 -18.52 3.53 17.62
CA GLY A 526 -18.12 3.14 18.97
C GLY A 526 -18.22 4.29 19.98
N ILE A 527 -17.62 5.44 19.69
CA ILE A 527 -17.67 6.58 20.61
C ILE A 527 -19.09 7.14 20.76
N THR A 528 -19.92 7.06 19.71
CA THR A 528 -21.33 7.47 19.77
C THR A 528 -22.12 6.54 20.69
N ARG A 529 -21.90 5.22 20.58
CA ARG A 529 -22.49 4.21 21.49
C ARG A 529 -22.11 4.47 22.94
N LEU A 530 -20.88 4.91 23.19
CA LEU A 530 -20.37 5.27 24.52
C LEU A 530 -20.83 6.67 25.00
N GLY A 531 -21.65 7.38 24.24
CA GLY A 531 -22.19 8.69 24.61
C GLY A 531 -21.20 9.85 24.47
N MET A 532 -20.06 9.63 23.79
CA MET A 532 -19.06 10.66 23.53
C MET A 532 -19.36 11.43 22.24
N LYS A 533 -18.68 12.57 22.06
CA LYS A 533 -18.85 13.46 20.90
C LYS A 533 -17.49 13.82 20.32
N HIS A 534 -17.45 14.08 19.01
CA HIS A 534 -16.28 14.59 18.32
C HIS A 534 -16.50 16.04 17.85
N LEU A 535 -15.40 16.78 17.67
CA LEU A 535 -15.43 18.23 17.46
C LEU A 535 -15.91 18.65 16.06
N VAL A 536 -15.38 17.99 15.02
CA VAL A 536 -15.63 18.37 13.61
C VAL A 536 -16.81 17.56 13.07
N ASP A 537 -17.74 18.22 12.39
CA ASP A 537 -18.87 17.55 11.73
C ASP A 537 -18.42 16.54 10.66
N ARG A 538 -19.15 15.42 10.53
CA ARG A 538 -18.82 14.34 9.59
C ARG A 538 -18.61 14.84 8.15
N LYS A 539 -19.36 15.84 7.70
CA LYS A 539 -19.25 16.41 6.34
C LYS A 539 -17.88 17.02 6.05
N ASN A 540 -17.23 17.60 7.06
CA ASN A 540 -15.96 18.31 6.91
C ASN A 540 -14.79 17.52 7.50
N HIS A 541 -14.99 16.25 7.86
CA HIS A 541 -14.01 15.43 8.54
C HIS A 541 -13.09 14.71 7.55
N SER A 542 -11.79 14.73 7.80
CA SER A 542 -10.77 14.08 6.95
C SER A 542 -10.78 12.55 6.99
N LYS A 543 -11.40 11.98 8.02
CA LYS A 543 -11.37 10.54 8.37
C LYS A 543 -9.96 10.00 8.69
N ILE A 544 -9.00 10.89 8.95
CA ILE A 544 -7.61 10.56 9.27
C ILE A 544 -7.35 10.58 10.79
N ILE A 545 -7.92 11.56 11.47
CA ILE A 545 -7.79 11.76 12.91
C ILE A 545 -9.04 12.44 13.46
N THR A 546 -9.53 11.96 14.59
CA THR A 546 -10.73 12.47 15.25
C THR A 546 -10.35 13.12 16.57
N SER A 547 -10.81 14.36 16.78
CA SER A 547 -10.74 15.02 18.10
C SER A 547 -12.01 14.75 18.88
N ILE A 548 -11.89 14.00 19.96
CA ILE A 548 -12.98 13.54 20.82
C ILE A 548 -13.01 14.43 22.06
N ILE A 549 -14.20 14.89 22.45
CA ILE A 549 -14.42 15.71 23.63
C ILE A 549 -14.17 14.85 24.87
N GLU A 550 -13.34 15.34 25.79
CA GLU A 550 -13.05 14.64 27.04
C GLU A 550 -14.32 14.48 27.89
N PRO A 551 -14.50 13.34 28.59
CA PRO A 551 -15.57 13.18 29.57
C PRO A 551 -15.53 14.28 30.63
N SER A 552 -16.70 14.78 31.04
CA SER A 552 -16.82 15.76 32.13
C SER A 552 -16.72 15.13 33.53
N HIS A 553 -16.31 13.87 33.64
CA HIS A 553 -16.26 13.14 34.90
C HIS A 553 -15.11 13.68 35.78
N PRO A 554 -15.31 13.90 37.10
CA PRO A 554 -14.30 14.51 37.96
C PRO A 554 -13.02 13.67 38.09
N ASN A 555 -13.14 12.34 38.00
CA ASN A 555 -12.00 11.41 38.06
C ASN A 555 -11.39 11.13 36.67
N TYR A 556 -11.86 11.78 35.61
CA TYR A 556 -11.25 11.60 34.29
C TYR A 556 -9.89 12.32 34.23
N ASN A 557 -8.84 11.59 33.86
CA ASN A 557 -7.53 12.11 33.55
C ASN A 557 -6.99 11.50 32.25
N PHE A 558 -6.60 12.35 31.30
CA PHE A 558 -6.05 11.89 30.02
C PHE A 558 -4.80 11.01 30.18
N TYR A 559 -3.91 11.33 31.13
CA TYR A 559 -2.65 10.59 31.31
C TYR A 559 -2.89 9.20 31.90
N GLU A 560 -3.84 9.06 32.83
CA GLU A 560 -4.25 7.75 33.35
C GLU A 560 -4.88 6.88 32.24
N MET A 561 -5.75 7.49 31.42
CA MET A 561 -6.31 6.83 30.24
C MET A 561 -5.19 6.42 29.26
N HIS A 562 -4.23 7.32 29.00
CA HIS A 562 -3.10 7.04 28.12
C HIS A 562 -2.29 5.84 28.62
N ASP A 563 -1.95 5.80 29.90
CA ASP A 563 -1.15 4.71 30.48
C ASP A 563 -1.90 3.38 30.45
N PHE A 564 -3.21 3.40 30.74
CA PHE A 564 -4.10 2.25 30.59
C PHE A 564 -4.03 1.63 29.18
N PHE A 565 -4.07 2.47 28.13
CA PHE A 565 -3.92 2.03 26.74
C PHE A 565 -2.49 1.59 26.41
N TYR A 566 -1.48 2.31 26.91
CA TYR A 566 -0.07 2.09 26.61
C TYR A 566 0.41 0.71 27.07
N GLU A 567 0.03 0.33 28.30
CA GLU A 567 0.29 -0.99 28.88
C GLU A 567 -0.33 -2.13 28.05
N ARG A 568 -1.45 -1.85 27.39
CA ARG A 568 -2.17 -2.79 26.50
C ARG A 568 -1.75 -2.70 25.02
N GLY A 569 -0.69 -1.93 24.74
CA GLY A 569 -0.06 -1.84 23.42
C GLY A 569 -0.68 -0.83 22.45
N ILE A 570 -1.49 0.10 22.95
CA ILE A 570 -2.14 1.17 22.18
C ILE A 570 -1.59 2.54 22.62
N THR A 571 -1.31 3.44 21.68
CA THR A 571 -0.89 4.82 21.99
C THR A 571 -1.91 5.81 21.48
N ILE A 572 -2.60 6.49 22.39
CA ILE A 572 -3.52 7.61 22.08
C ILE A 572 -2.80 8.96 22.12
N TYR A 573 -3.46 10.03 21.69
CA TYR A 573 -2.81 11.33 21.52
C TYR A 573 -3.56 12.47 22.23
N PRO A 574 -2.86 13.43 22.89
CA PRO A 574 -3.52 14.52 23.60
C PRO A 574 -4.17 15.51 22.63
N GLY A 575 -5.15 16.28 23.09
CA GLY A 575 -5.73 17.40 22.35
C GLY A 575 -4.73 18.50 22.02
N LYS A 576 -5.13 19.39 21.09
CA LYS A 576 -4.27 20.49 20.62
C LYS A 576 -5.01 21.82 20.40
N VAL A 577 -6.32 21.84 20.64
CA VAL A 577 -7.15 23.03 20.45
C VAL A 577 -7.25 23.77 21.77
N ASP A 578 -6.81 25.02 21.79
CA ASP A 578 -7.02 25.89 22.93
C ASP A 578 -8.53 26.10 23.15
N LYS A 579 -8.98 26.04 24.40
CA LYS A 579 -10.37 26.25 24.89
C LYS A 579 -11.32 25.05 24.84
N GLN A 580 -10.95 23.92 24.25
CA GLN A 580 -11.75 22.69 24.33
C GLN A 580 -10.91 21.51 24.80
N LYS A 581 -11.32 20.89 25.91
CA LYS A 581 -10.72 19.67 26.44
C LYS A 581 -11.03 18.51 25.50
N THR A 582 -10.00 18.01 24.84
CA THR A 582 -10.11 16.97 23.82
C THR A 582 -8.93 16.02 23.93
N PHE A 583 -9.14 14.78 23.52
CA PHE A 583 -8.07 13.88 23.11
C PHE A 583 -8.27 13.50 21.65
N ARG A 584 -7.25 12.91 21.04
CA ARG A 584 -7.23 12.61 19.62
C ARG A 584 -6.90 11.15 19.37
N VAL A 585 -7.61 10.58 18.41
CA VAL A 585 -7.43 9.21 17.92
C VAL A 585 -7.26 9.29 16.42
N ALA A 586 -6.05 9.02 15.95
CA ALA A 586 -5.73 8.85 14.54
C ALA A 586 -5.95 7.41 14.12
N ASN A 587 -6.24 7.22 12.84
CA ASN A 587 -6.46 5.89 12.28
C ASN A 587 -5.64 5.64 11.01
N ILE A 588 -4.35 5.99 11.06
CA ILE A 588 -3.40 5.88 9.96
C ILE A 588 -2.29 4.86 10.23
N GLY A 589 -1.48 4.57 9.21
CA GLY A 589 -0.45 3.55 9.28
C GLY A 589 -1.05 2.16 9.07
N ASN A 590 -0.30 1.12 9.40
CA ASN A 590 -0.68 -0.28 9.25
C ASN A 590 -1.67 -0.73 10.35
N ILE A 591 -2.85 -0.10 10.37
CA ILE A 591 -3.97 -0.43 11.27
C ILE A 591 -5.26 -0.71 10.46
N SER A 592 -6.23 -1.36 11.08
CA SER A 592 -7.55 -1.64 10.46
C SER A 592 -8.70 -1.40 11.42
N SER A 593 -9.94 -1.62 10.97
CA SER A 593 -11.12 -1.54 11.82
C SER A 593 -11.07 -2.49 13.02
N ILE A 594 -10.38 -3.63 12.90
CA ILE A 594 -10.19 -4.58 14.01
C ILE A 594 -9.35 -3.96 15.14
N ASP A 595 -8.33 -3.19 14.79
CA ASP A 595 -7.54 -2.45 15.79
C ASP A 595 -8.38 -1.36 16.46
N MET A 596 -9.31 -0.76 15.70
CA MET A 596 -10.23 0.24 16.23
C MET A 596 -11.30 -0.36 17.13
N GLU A 597 -11.84 -1.53 16.81
CA GLU A 597 -12.74 -2.30 17.68
C GLU A 597 -12.06 -2.58 19.01
N LYS A 598 -10.82 -3.08 18.98
CA LYS A 598 -10.02 -3.30 20.20
C LYS A 598 -9.84 -2.01 21.02
N PHE A 599 -9.62 -0.87 20.36
CA PHE A 599 -9.56 0.42 21.05
C PHE A 599 -10.90 0.79 21.70
N ILE A 600 -12.02 0.60 21.00
CA ILE A 600 -13.36 0.90 21.52
C ILE A 600 -13.71 0.00 22.72
N ASP A 601 -13.40 -1.29 22.66
CA ASP A 601 -13.65 -2.23 23.77
C ASP A 601 -12.88 -1.81 25.03
N LEU A 602 -11.60 -1.42 24.86
CA LEU A 602 -10.77 -0.92 25.96
C LEU A 602 -11.21 0.46 26.46
N LEU A 603 -11.73 1.32 25.57
CA LEU A 603 -12.32 2.60 25.97
C LEU A 603 -13.58 2.38 26.80
N GLU A 604 -14.41 1.40 26.45
CA GLU A 604 -15.60 1.01 27.20
C GLU A 604 -15.24 0.48 28.59
N GLU A 605 -14.21 -0.38 28.70
CA GLU A 605 -13.63 -0.85 29.97
C GLU A 605 -13.22 0.34 30.85
N PHE A 606 -12.36 1.23 30.34
CA PHE A 606 -11.87 2.40 31.08
C PHE A 606 -13.02 3.32 31.55
N LEU A 607 -14.00 3.58 30.68
CA LEU A 607 -15.14 4.43 31.03
C LEU A 607 -16.08 3.78 32.06
N ASN A 608 -16.11 2.45 32.16
CA ASN A 608 -16.88 1.74 33.18
C ASN A 608 -16.16 1.75 34.53
N GLU A 609 -14.83 1.62 34.57
CA GLU A 609 -14.03 1.80 35.79
C GLU A 609 -14.24 3.19 36.41
N LEU A 610 -14.42 4.24 35.59
CA LEU A 610 -14.73 5.58 36.08
C LEU A 610 -16.12 5.70 36.75
N LYS A 611 -17.07 4.81 36.42
CA LYS A 611 -18.43 4.82 36.98
C LYS A 611 -18.55 4.04 38.30
N GLU A 612 -17.63 3.11 38.57
CA GLU A 612 -17.65 2.36 39.82
C GLU A 612 -17.19 3.27 40.97
N PRO A 613 -17.94 3.35 42.09
CA PRO A 613 -17.49 4.11 43.24
C PRO A 613 -16.23 3.45 43.81
N ASN A 614 -15.12 4.20 43.85
CA ASN A 614 -13.89 3.79 44.51
C ASN A 614 -14.23 3.18 45.88
N GLU A 615 -13.92 1.89 46.08
CA GLU A 615 -14.15 1.20 47.37
C GLU A 615 -13.38 1.88 48.53
N SER A 616 -12.42 2.75 48.24
CA SER A 616 -11.71 3.59 49.19
C SER A 616 -12.51 4.76 49.79
N GLU A 617 -13.74 5.04 49.32
CA GLU A 617 -14.64 6.03 49.95
C GLU A 617 -15.70 5.39 50.88
N LYS A 618 -15.64 4.06 51.09
CA LYS A 618 -16.44 3.35 52.10
C LYS A 618 -15.58 3.00 53.33
N ILE A 619 -15.16 4.01 54.10
CA ILE A 619 -14.73 3.82 55.50
C ILE A 619 -15.41 4.86 56.39
#